data_AF-A0A967YRI8-F1
#
_entry.id   AF-A0A967YRI8-F1
#
_cell.length_a   1.000
_cell.length_b   1.000
_cell.length_c   1.000
_cell.angle_alpha   90.00
_cell.angle_beta   90.00
_cell.angle_gamma   90.00
#
_symmetry.space_group_name_H-M   'P 1'
#
loop_
_entity.id
_entity.type
_entity.pdbx_description
1 polymer ?
#
loop_
_entity_poly.entity_id
_entity_poly.type
_entity_poly.pdbx_seq_one_letter_code
_entity_poly.pdbx_strand_id
1 'polypeptide(L)'
;MGRRKSESKVSEVSDTLDYAKILKVGDHGVFFYRSPHEKHEVLFNFLQAGFQKGEGAIYVASQENSKQIRWYMKDFGLNVKALEKDGVLKIFDYDDWYTVD
;
A
#
# COMPACT_ATOMS: atom_id res chain seq x y z
N MET A 1 -32.58 -13.64 -15.75
CA MET A 1 -31.39 -14.13 -15.02
C MET A 1 -30.28 -13.10 -15.22
N GLY A 2 -30.01 -12.22 -14.25
CA GLY A 2 -29.08 -11.10 -14.49
C GLY A 2 -28.89 -10.17 -13.31
N ARG A 3 -28.37 -10.69 -12.19
CA ARG A 3 -27.80 -9.91 -11.07
C ARG A 3 -26.77 -10.82 -10.40
N ARG A 4 -25.48 -10.68 -10.77
CA ARG A 4 -24.36 -11.36 -10.08
C ARG A 4 -22.95 -10.95 -10.55
N LYS A 5 -22.74 -9.70 -10.99
CA LYS A 5 -21.39 -9.20 -11.33
C LYS A 5 -20.87 -8.10 -10.39
N SER A 6 -21.76 -7.40 -9.68
CA SER A 6 -21.36 -6.32 -8.75
C SER A 6 -20.93 -6.85 -7.39
N GLU A 7 -21.66 -7.84 -6.83
CA GLU A 7 -21.34 -8.43 -5.51
C GLU A 7 -20.03 -9.21 -5.51
N SER A 8 -19.72 -9.95 -6.59
CA SER A 8 -18.48 -10.73 -6.70
C SER A 8 -17.22 -9.86 -6.78
N LYS A 9 -17.35 -8.62 -7.27
CA LYS A 9 -16.21 -7.72 -7.45
C LYS A 9 -15.83 -7.01 -6.15
N VAL A 10 -16.82 -6.75 -5.30
CA VAL A 10 -16.61 -6.19 -3.96
C VAL A 10 -15.97 -7.25 -3.04
N SER A 11 -16.37 -8.52 -3.17
CA SER A 11 -15.77 -9.61 -2.39
C SER A 11 -14.29 -9.85 -2.76
N GLU A 12 -13.92 -9.82 -4.05
CA GLU A 12 -12.51 -10.01 -4.48
C GLU A 12 -11.54 -8.97 -3.89
N VAL A 13 -11.94 -7.69 -3.84
CA VAL A 13 -11.11 -6.63 -3.26
C VAL A 13 -11.05 -6.76 -1.74
N SER A 14 -12.17 -7.09 -1.09
CA SER A 14 -12.23 -7.35 0.35
C SER A 14 -11.30 -8.49 0.77
N ASP A 15 -11.33 -9.63 0.05
CA ASP A 15 -10.50 -10.79 0.34
C ASP A 15 -9.00 -10.46 0.18
N THR A 16 -8.67 -9.66 -0.83
CA THR A 16 -7.29 -9.20 -1.05
C THR A 16 -6.81 -8.30 0.08
N LEU A 17 -7.66 -7.38 0.55
CA LEU A 17 -7.37 -6.50 1.67
C LEU A 17 -7.17 -7.29 2.97
N ASP A 18 -8.04 -8.24 3.23
CA ASP A 18 -7.96 -9.07 4.44
C ASP A 18 -6.69 -9.92 4.42
N TYR A 19 -6.36 -10.53 3.27
CA TYR A 19 -5.09 -11.25 3.10
C TYR A 19 -3.88 -10.35 3.33
N ALA A 20 -3.86 -9.14 2.75
CA ALA A 20 -2.73 -8.23 2.92
C ALA A 20 -2.51 -7.86 4.40
N LYS A 21 -3.57 -7.57 5.16
CA LYS A 21 -3.48 -7.14 6.57
C LYS A 21 -2.95 -8.20 7.54
N ILE A 22 -3.00 -9.48 7.15
CA ILE A 22 -2.53 -10.60 7.98
C ILE A 22 -1.12 -11.09 7.65
N LEU A 23 -0.47 -10.54 6.62
CA LEU A 23 0.93 -10.84 6.31
C LEU A 23 1.83 -10.52 7.51
N LYS A 24 2.81 -11.37 7.76
CA LYS A 24 3.73 -11.29 8.90
C LYS A 24 5.18 -11.12 8.43
N VAL A 25 6.06 -10.81 9.37
CA VAL A 25 7.50 -10.81 9.14
C VAL A 25 7.94 -12.16 8.58
N GLY A 26 8.63 -12.12 7.43
CA GLY A 26 9.08 -13.31 6.71
C GLY A 26 8.14 -13.78 5.59
N ASP A 27 6.90 -13.27 5.54
CA ASP A 27 6.01 -13.53 4.42
C ASP A 27 6.37 -12.66 3.21
N HIS A 28 6.13 -13.19 2.01
CA HIS A 28 6.26 -12.45 0.76
C HIS A 28 4.93 -12.51 0.00
N GLY A 29 4.38 -11.33 -0.32
CA GLY A 29 3.16 -11.19 -1.11
C GLY A 29 3.43 -10.55 -2.46
N VAL A 30 2.84 -11.12 -3.52
CA VAL A 30 2.80 -10.53 -4.86
C VAL A 30 1.34 -10.33 -5.26
N PHE A 31 1.02 -9.11 -5.68
CA PHE A 31 -0.35 -8.70 -5.98
C PHE A 31 -0.42 -8.13 -7.39
N PHE A 32 -1.49 -8.44 -8.11
CA PHE A 32 -1.76 -7.92 -9.45
C PHE A 32 -3.03 -7.07 -9.40
N TYR A 33 -2.92 -5.85 -9.90
CA TYR A 33 -3.98 -4.84 -9.81
C TYR A 33 -4.46 -4.45 -11.19
N ARG A 34 -5.74 -4.09 -11.32
CA ARG A 34 -6.30 -3.61 -12.60
C ARG A 34 -6.10 -2.10 -12.77
N SER A 35 -5.83 -1.38 -11.68
CA SER A 35 -5.61 0.07 -11.70
C SER A 35 -4.68 0.53 -10.56
N PRO A 36 -4.07 1.73 -10.69
CA PRO A 36 -3.32 2.34 -9.58
C PRO A 36 -4.17 2.57 -8.33
N HIS A 37 -5.47 2.83 -8.48
CA HIS A 37 -6.38 3.01 -7.36
C HIS A 37 -6.54 1.74 -6.52
N GLU A 38 -6.80 0.59 -7.16
CA GLU A 38 -6.86 -0.71 -6.46
C GLU A 38 -5.53 -1.03 -5.75
N LYS A 39 -4.40 -0.71 -6.40
CA LYS A 39 -3.06 -0.86 -5.80
C LYS A 39 -2.91 -0.01 -4.53
N HIS A 40 -3.29 1.26 -4.57
CA HIS A 40 -3.23 2.16 -3.40
C HIS A 40 -4.12 1.69 -2.28
N GLU A 41 -5.35 1.29 -2.59
CA GLU A 41 -6.30 0.78 -1.59
C GLU A 41 -5.70 -0.40 -0.82
N VAL A 42 -5.13 -1.39 -1.53
CA VAL A 42 -4.52 -2.57 -0.90
C VAL A 42 -3.25 -2.21 -0.13
N LEU A 43 -2.30 -1.53 -0.78
CA LEU A 43 -1.00 -1.24 -0.15
C LEU A 43 -1.13 -0.28 1.04
N PHE A 44 -2.00 0.72 0.98
CA PHE A 44 -2.15 1.67 2.10
C PHE A 44 -2.91 1.06 3.27
N ASN A 45 -3.87 0.15 3.02
CA ASN A 45 -4.47 -0.64 4.08
C ASN A 45 -3.47 -1.59 4.75
N PHE A 46 -2.59 -2.22 3.97
CA PHE A 46 -1.49 -3.03 4.52
C PHE A 46 -0.58 -2.21 5.43
N LEU A 47 -0.10 -1.06 4.95
CA LEU A 47 0.73 -0.15 5.73
C LEU A 47 0.02 0.33 7.00
N GLN A 48 -1.25 0.74 6.88
CA GLN A 48 -2.04 1.21 8.03
C GLN A 48 -2.17 0.12 9.10
N ALA A 49 -2.42 -1.13 8.69
CA ALA A 49 -2.49 -2.26 9.63
C ALA A 49 -1.16 -2.53 10.33
N GLY A 50 -0.03 -2.39 9.63
CA GLY A 50 1.30 -2.46 10.24
C GLY A 50 1.56 -1.32 11.22
N PHE A 51 1.26 -0.07 10.83
CA PHE A 51 1.44 1.09 11.70
C PHE A 51 0.61 0.99 12.99
N GLN A 52 -0.62 0.46 12.92
CA GLN A 52 -1.46 0.21 14.10
C GLN A 52 -0.88 -0.83 15.06
N LYS A 53 -0.01 -1.72 14.56
CA LYS A 53 0.74 -2.72 15.35
C LYS A 53 2.10 -2.18 15.85
N GLY A 54 2.45 -0.93 15.51
CA GLY A 54 3.75 -0.33 15.86
C GLY A 54 4.88 -0.74 14.92
N GLU A 55 4.57 -1.28 13.74
CA GLU A 55 5.57 -1.66 12.73
C GLU A 55 5.99 -0.45 11.89
N GLY A 56 7.22 -0.46 11.39
CA GLY A 56 7.73 0.53 10.42
C GLY A 56 7.71 -0.01 8.99
N ALA A 57 7.78 0.89 8.01
CA ALA A 57 7.75 0.53 6.59
C ALA A 57 8.72 1.34 5.73
N ILE A 58 9.26 0.66 4.72
CA ILE A 58 9.93 1.26 3.57
C ILE A 58 9.01 1.06 2.37
N TYR A 59 8.67 2.14 1.68
CA TYR A 59 7.91 2.11 0.44
C TYR A 59 8.82 2.53 -0.72
N VAL A 60 9.02 1.64 -1.70
CA VAL A 60 9.78 1.95 -2.90
C VAL A 60 8.83 2.13 -4.07
N ALA A 61 8.82 3.31 -4.66
CA ALA A 61 7.88 3.73 -5.69
C ALA A 61 8.49 3.56 -7.09
N SER A 62 7.85 2.74 -7.94
CA SER A 62 8.37 2.41 -9.28
C SER A 62 7.52 2.95 -10.43
N GLN A 63 6.19 2.96 -10.30
CA GLN A 63 5.28 3.45 -11.34
C GLN A 63 4.94 4.94 -11.15
N GLU A 64 4.86 5.36 -9.90
CA GLU A 64 4.59 6.73 -9.49
C GLU A 64 5.77 7.21 -8.67
N ASN A 65 6.06 8.51 -8.66
CA ASN A 65 7.16 9.01 -7.87
C ASN A 65 6.80 9.16 -6.39
N SER A 66 7.82 9.26 -5.55
CA SER A 66 7.74 9.35 -4.10
C SER A 66 6.92 10.57 -3.64
N LYS A 67 6.90 11.67 -4.41
CA LYS A 67 6.06 12.85 -4.13
C LYS A 67 4.58 12.57 -4.38
N GLN A 68 4.24 11.88 -5.47
CA GLN A 68 2.87 11.47 -5.76
C GLN A 68 2.37 10.48 -4.70
N ILE A 69 3.17 9.48 -4.33
CA ILE A 69 2.82 8.53 -3.27
C ILE A 69 2.53 9.23 -1.94
N ARG A 70 3.35 10.22 -1.54
CA ARG A 70 3.07 11.03 -0.34
C ARG A 70 1.74 11.76 -0.43
N TRP A 71 1.35 12.25 -1.60
CA TRP A 71 0.06 12.91 -1.80
C TRP A 71 -1.09 11.90 -1.69
N TYR A 72 -1.01 10.75 -2.38
CA TYR A 72 -2.03 9.70 -2.32
C TYR A 72 -2.22 9.12 -0.91
N MET A 73 -1.12 8.90 -0.16
CA MET A 73 -1.20 8.44 1.23
C MET A 73 -1.89 9.46 2.15
N LYS A 74 -1.67 10.76 1.93
CA LYS A 74 -2.36 11.82 2.68
C LYS A 74 -3.84 11.88 2.34
N ASP A 75 -4.18 11.78 1.06
CA ASP A 75 -5.56 11.73 0.56
C ASP A 75 -6.32 10.53 1.13
N PHE A 76 -5.65 9.38 1.25
CA PHE A 76 -6.16 8.18 1.92
C PHE A 76 -6.37 8.36 3.45
N GLY A 77 -5.72 9.36 4.07
CA GLY A 77 -5.86 9.65 5.50
C GLY A 77 -4.67 9.25 6.37
N LEU A 78 -3.52 8.87 5.80
CA LEU A 78 -2.29 8.64 6.57
C LEU A 78 -1.63 9.97 6.93
N ASN A 79 -1.20 10.11 8.19
CA ASN A 79 -0.39 11.25 8.61
C ASN A 79 1.09 11.04 8.22
N VAL A 80 1.36 11.08 6.91
CA VAL A 80 2.68 10.82 6.32
C VAL A 80 3.76 11.67 6.96
N LYS A 81 3.48 12.95 7.26
CA LYS A 81 4.46 13.86 7.85
C LYS A 81 4.91 13.40 9.24
N ALA A 82 3.99 12.94 10.08
CA ALA A 82 4.34 12.39 11.40
C ALA A 82 5.10 11.06 11.26
N LEU A 83 4.62 10.17 10.40
CA LEU A 83 5.24 8.86 10.17
C LEU A 83 6.69 8.98 9.65
N GLU A 84 6.96 9.90 8.71
CA GLU A 84 8.32 10.15 8.23
C GLU A 84 9.19 10.85 9.29
N LYS A 85 8.63 11.80 10.04
CA LYS A 85 9.36 12.49 11.12
C LYS A 85 9.81 11.53 12.21
N ASP A 86 8.96 10.57 12.57
CA ASP A 86 9.22 9.58 13.61
C ASP A 86 10.05 8.39 13.09
N GLY A 87 10.44 8.40 11.81
CA GLY A 87 11.22 7.36 11.16
C GLY A 87 10.46 6.06 10.91
N VAL A 88 9.15 6.02 11.19
CA VAL A 88 8.26 4.87 10.99
C VAL A 88 8.02 4.59 9.51
N LEU A 89 8.02 5.62 8.66
CA LEU A 89 7.85 5.49 7.22
C LEU A 89 9.02 6.15 6.48
N LYS A 90 9.56 5.46 5.48
CA LYS A 90 10.44 6.05 4.47
C LYS A 90 9.92 5.73 3.08
N ILE A 91 9.90 6.72 2.20
CA ILE A 91 9.41 6.58 0.82
C ILE A 91 10.52 7.01 -0.14
N PHE A 92 10.91 6.10 -1.02
CA PHE A 92 11.97 6.29 -2.03
C PHE A 92 11.40 6.15 -3.43
N ASP A 93 11.98 6.86 -4.38
CA ASP A 93 11.86 6.51 -5.79
C ASP A 93 12.71 5.25 -6.06
N TYR A 94 12.29 4.40 -6.99
CA TYR A 94 13.00 3.15 -7.31
C TYR A 94 14.47 3.41 -7.69
N ASP A 95 14.71 4.48 -8.45
CA ASP A 95 16.05 4.86 -8.89
C ASP A 95 16.95 5.28 -7.71
N ASP A 96 16.39 5.92 -6.68
CA ASP A 96 17.16 6.32 -5.49
C ASP A 96 17.54 5.13 -4.59
N TRP A 97 16.89 3.98 -4.77
CA TRP A 97 17.12 2.79 -3.94
C TRP A 97 17.99 1.73 -4.63
N TYR A 98 17.76 1.49 -5.92
CA TYR A 98 18.40 0.38 -6.65
C TYR A 98 19.49 0.80 -7.63
N THR A 99 19.53 2.07 -8.05
CA THR A 99 20.65 2.60 -8.83
C THR A 99 21.59 3.33 -7.89
N VAL A 100 22.58 2.59 -7.39
CA VAL A 100 23.75 3.15 -6.71
C VAL A 100 24.83 3.29 -7.79
N ASP A 101 25.26 4.52 -8.08
CA ASP A 101 26.45 4.79 -8.91
C ASP A 101 27.74 4.29 -8.21
#